data_AF-A0A971FZD3-F1
#
_entry.id   AF-A0A971FZD3-F1
#
_cell.length_a   1.000
_cell.length_b   1.000
_cell.length_c   1.000
_cell.angle_alpha   90.00
_cell.angle_beta   90.00
_cell.angle_gamma   90.00
#
_symmetry.space_group_name_H-M   'P 1'
#
loop_
_entity.id
_entity.type
_entity.pdbx_description
1 polymer ?
#
loop_
_entity_poly.entity_id
_entity_poly.type
_entity_poly.pdbx_seq_one_letter_code
_entity_poly.pdbx_strand_id
1 'polypeptide(L)'
;MSANRLPVRNARRGLLVVMAVMAALLAPGAVAGAQETAVPTLGAVLDGEVAGLSATATTAFAGEDPSRPAMEVEIQLTNPGDTSVPVAVPFGMLLATDDEADQTTGVLGPTDDPTLAEVAASGGTPEITAAPGTTYVMLTVYCAELDDGAPYEPTPMHYAGMAAEPLPAVLRNIAAQQPDDWVGQEAVWWVTDDPTYPPPADIAPLLEGVDAEAFASDPHQVVPDSAYAPGWSRAGVVDEAFDGGTQSRAPAIPGSSSGSWLFWLLAAGAVLGTIAIVAAARRGGRRPDAARVIVPPRPGWYPDPGGSSSYRFWDGARWR
;
A
#
# COMPACT_ATOMS: atom_id res chain seq x y z
N MET A 1 -60.34 -37.92 -81.72
CA MET A 1 -60.34 -37.74 -80.26
C MET A 1 -59.05 -37.04 -79.89
N SER A 2 -59.11 -35.76 -79.53
CA SER A 2 -57.93 -34.92 -79.25
C SER A 2 -58.03 -34.38 -77.83
N ALA A 3 -57.01 -34.61 -77.01
CA ALA A 3 -56.99 -34.28 -75.60
C ALA A 3 -56.33 -32.91 -75.36
N ASN A 4 -57.07 -32.01 -74.71
CA ASN A 4 -56.62 -30.70 -74.27
C ASN A 4 -55.67 -30.82 -73.07
N ARG A 5 -54.49 -30.20 -73.16
CA ARG A 5 -53.57 -29.97 -72.03
C ARG A 5 -53.69 -28.52 -71.56
N LEU A 6 -53.97 -28.31 -70.28
CA LEU A 6 -53.89 -27.00 -69.61
C LEU A 6 -52.49 -26.79 -69.02
N PRO A 7 -51.94 -25.55 -69.02
CA PRO A 7 -50.62 -25.26 -68.48
C PRO A 7 -50.64 -24.97 -66.98
N VAL A 8 -49.81 -25.71 -66.23
CA VAL A 8 -49.51 -25.47 -64.82
C VAL A 8 -48.42 -24.40 -64.72
N ARG A 9 -48.81 -23.15 -64.46
CA ARG A 9 -47.92 -22.09 -63.97
C ARG A 9 -48.70 -21.29 -62.93
N ASN A 10 -48.41 -21.52 -61.64
CA ASN A 10 -48.54 -20.57 -60.51
C ASN A 10 -48.63 -21.25 -59.13
N ALA A 11 -47.75 -22.21 -58.81
CA ALA A 11 -47.70 -22.82 -57.47
C ALA A 11 -46.40 -22.56 -56.68
N ARG A 12 -45.42 -21.83 -57.24
CA ARG A 12 -44.08 -21.65 -56.63
C ARG A 12 -43.84 -20.33 -55.90
N ARG A 13 -44.79 -19.39 -55.89
CA ARG A 13 -44.62 -18.08 -55.22
C ARG A 13 -45.21 -17.99 -53.81
N GLY A 14 -46.07 -18.94 -53.40
CA GLY A 14 -46.66 -18.94 -52.05
C GLY A 14 -45.76 -19.56 -50.97
N LEU A 15 -44.88 -20.51 -51.33
CA LEU A 15 -44.06 -21.24 -50.35
C LEU A 15 -42.82 -20.46 -49.88
N LEU A 16 -42.35 -19.49 -50.68
CA LEU A 16 -41.13 -18.72 -50.40
C LEU A 16 -41.37 -17.57 -49.41
N VAL A 17 -42.61 -17.08 -49.30
CA VAL A 17 -42.97 -16.02 -48.33
C VAL A 17 -43.16 -16.58 -46.92
N VAL A 18 -43.67 -17.81 -46.79
CA VAL A 18 -43.87 -18.46 -45.48
C VAL A 18 -42.54 -18.92 -44.85
N MET A 19 -41.55 -19.32 -45.66
CA MET A 19 -40.20 -19.65 -45.16
C MET A 19 -39.39 -18.42 -44.73
N ALA A 20 -39.59 -17.26 -45.38
CA ALA A 20 -38.90 -16.02 -44.99
C ALA A 20 -39.44 -15.44 -43.66
N VAL A 21 -40.74 -15.62 -43.37
CA VAL A 21 -41.33 -15.16 -42.10
C VAL A 21 -41.00 -16.11 -40.94
N MET A 22 -40.86 -17.42 -41.19
CA MET A 22 -40.41 -18.38 -40.15
C MET A 22 -38.90 -18.32 -39.86
N ALA A 23 -38.07 -17.89 -40.81
CA ALA A 23 -36.64 -17.67 -40.56
C ALA A 23 -36.37 -16.39 -39.73
N ALA A 24 -37.25 -15.39 -39.78
CA ALA A 24 -37.15 -14.17 -38.97
C ALA A 24 -37.60 -14.36 -37.51
N LEU A 25 -38.40 -15.40 -37.21
CA LEU A 25 -38.85 -15.74 -35.85
C LEU A 25 -37.94 -16.74 -35.12
N LEU A 26 -36.92 -17.25 -35.81
CA LEU A 26 -35.85 -18.10 -35.25
C LEU A 26 -34.49 -17.39 -35.23
N ALA A 27 -34.46 -16.07 -35.43
CA ALA A 27 -33.30 -15.30 -35.01
C ALA A 27 -33.21 -15.50 -33.48
N PRO A 28 -32.14 -16.16 -32.96
CA PRO A 28 -31.96 -16.25 -31.52
C PRO A 28 -32.04 -14.83 -31.01
N GLY A 29 -33.07 -14.55 -30.20
CA GLY A 29 -33.22 -13.25 -29.57
C GLY A 29 -31.86 -12.92 -29.00
N ALA A 30 -31.26 -11.83 -29.48
CA ALA A 30 -30.12 -11.24 -28.84
C ALA A 30 -30.61 -10.86 -27.46
N VAL A 31 -30.53 -11.82 -26.54
CA VAL A 31 -30.56 -11.57 -25.11
C VAL A 31 -29.45 -10.55 -24.98
N ALA A 32 -29.82 -9.29 -24.78
CA ALA A 32 -28.88 -8.27 -24.39
C ALA A 32 -28.24 -8.86 -23.14
N GLY A 33 -27.07 -9.46 -23.30
CA GLY A 33 -26.32 -10.00 -22.19
C GLY A 33 -26.19 -8.85 -21.25
N ALA A 34 -26.78 -8.98 -20.05
CA ALA A 34 -26.53 -8.03 -19.00
C ALA A 34 -25.01 -8.02 -18.86
N GLN A 35 -24.40 -6.96 -19.36
CA GLN A 35 -22.98 -6.78 -19.28
C GLN A 35 -22.77 -6.57 -17.78
N GLU A 36 -22.28 -7.62 -17.12
CA GLU A 36 -21.98 -7.60 -15.71
C GLU A 36 -20.99 -6.44 -15.52
N THR A 37 -21.48 -5.36 -14.92
CA THR A 37 -20.68 -4.17 -14.71
C THR A 37 -19.56 -4.60 -13.77
N ALA A 38 -18.32 -4.60 -14.28
CA ALA A 38 -17.17 -4.97 -13.47
C ALA A 38 -17.11 -4.06 -12.24
N VAL A 39 -16.90 -4.66 -11.07
CA VAL A 39 -16.72 -3.92 -9.81
C VAL A 39 -15.43 -3.08 -9.95
N PRO A 40 -15.48 -1.74 -9.76
CA PRO A 40 -14.29 -0.91 -9.83
C PRO A 40 -13.31 -1.26 -8.71
N THR A 41 -12.02 -1.26 -9.00
CA THR A 41 -10.98 -1.40 -7.98
C THR A 41 -10.68 -0.06 -7.30
N LEU A 42 -10.30 -0.07 -6.03
CA LEU A 42 -9.92 1.13 -5.30
C LEU A 42 -8.76 1.89 -5.96
N GLY A 43 -7.76 1.20 -6.51
CA GLY A 43 -6.68 1.82 -7.28
C GLY A 43 -7.21 2.68 -8.45
N ALA A 44 -8.07 2.11 -9.29
CA ALA A 44 -8.74 2.85 -10.37
C ALA A 44 -9.59 4.04 -9.88
N VAL A 45 -10.17 3.97 -8.68
CA VAL A 45 -10.91 5.10 -8.08
C VAL A 45 -9.95 6.19 -7.58
N LEU A 46 -8.82 5.82 -6.98
CA LEU A 46 -7.76 6.73 -6.53
C LEU A 46 -7.10 7.45 -7.72
N ASP A 47 -6.92 6.76 -8.85
CA ASP A 47 -6.41 7.34 -10.11
C ASP A 47 -7.44 8.18 -10.87
N GLY A 48 -8.70 8.22 -10.40
CA GLY A 48 -9.78 8.96 -11.04
C GLY A 48 -10.26 8.35 -12.37
N GLU A 49 -10.01 7.07 -12.61
CA GLU A 49 -10.44 6.36 -13.83
C GLU A 49 -11.93 5.98 -13.79
N VAL A 50 -12.52 5.93 -12.59
CA VAL A 50 -13.91 5.51 -12.38
C VAL A 50 -14.85 6.71 -12.36
N ALA A 51 -15.57 6.91 -13.46
CA ALA A 51 -16.51 8.03 -13.58
C ALA A 51 -17.56 8.02 -12.46
N GLY A 52 -17.69 9.15 -11.78
CA GLY A 52 -18.67 9.32 -10.70
C GLY A 52 -18.22 8.74 -9.36
N LEU A 53 -16.99 8.26 -9.21
CA LEU A 53 -16.38 8.03 -7.90
C LEU A 53 -15.09 8.85 -7.79
N SER A 54 -14.68 9.15 -6.57
CA SER A 54 -13.36 9.71 -6.27
C SER A 54 -12.91 9.25 -4.90
N ALA A 55 -11.62 9.03 -4.73
CA ALA A 55 -11.03 8.66 -3.45
C ALA A 55 -9.76 9.47 -3.17
N THR A 56 -9.48 9.69 -1.89
CA THR A 56 -8.16 10.14 -1.41
C THR A 56 -7.69 9.20 -0.31
N ALA A 57 -6.39 8.96 -0.23
CA ALA A 57 -5.76 8.17 0.80
C ALA A 57 -4.86 9.06 1.67
N THR A 58 -4.94 8.90 2.99
CA THR A 58 -4.05 9.59 3.94
C THR A 58 -3.64 8.59 5.00
N THR A 59 -2.37 8.57 5.39
CA THR A 59 -1.95 7.78 6.55
C THR A 59 -2.74 8.24 7.78
N ALA A 60 -3.37 7.29 8.44
CA ALA A 60 -4.01 7.51 9.72
C ALA A 60 -3.05 7.07 10.80
N PHE A 61 -2.79 7.98 11.74
CA PHE A 61 -1.82 7.79 12.80
C PHE A 61 -2.02 6.46 13.54
N ALA A 62 -1.04 5.56 13.50
CA ALA A 62 -1.03 4.30 14.26
C ALA A 62 -0.74 4.53 15.76
N GLY A 63 -1.28 5.58 16.36
CA GLY A 63 -1.06 5.91 17.77
C GLY A 63 0.40 6.22 18.13
N GLU A 64 0.64 6.75 19.33
CA GLU A 64 1.98 6.96 19.89
C GLU A 64 2.67 5.62 20.25
N ASP A 65 2.22 4.51 19.67
CA ASP A 65 2.67 3.17 20.02
C ASP A 65 3.62 2.65 18.94
N PRO A 66 4.93 2.92 19.06
CA PRO A 66 5.93 2.39 18.14
C PRO A 66 6.01 0.85 18.15
N SER A 67 5.19 0.17 18.97
CA SER A 67 5.08 -1.29 18.95
C SER A 67 4.07 -1.84 17.94
N ARG A 68 3.32 -0.99 17.21
CA ARG A 68 2.44 -1.41 16.11
C ARG A 68 3.12 -1.16 14.76
N PRO A 69 3.62 -2.21 14.11
CA PRO A 69 4.34 -2.07 12.84
C PRO A 69 3.40 -1.95 11.63
N ALA A 70 2.16 -2.44 11.76
CA ALA A 70 1.13 -2.19 10.76
C ALA A 70 0.63 -0.74 10.87
N MET A 71 0.45 -0.10 9.72
CA MET A 71 -0.12 1.24 9.62
C MET A 71 -1.59 1.17 9.21
N GLU A 72 -2.32 2.23 9.53
CA GLU A 72 -3.67 2.41 9.01
C GLU A 72 -3.66 3.51 7.95
N VAL A 73 -4.47 3.33 6.92
CA VAL A 73 -4.72 4.34 5.89
C VAL A 73 -6.20 4.67 5.90
N GLU A 74 -6.52 5.95 6.09
CA GLU A 74 -7.87 6.45 5.90
C GLU A 74 -8.12 6.70 4.41
N ILE A 75 -9.12 6.01 3.87
CA ILE A 75 -9.65 6.24 2.54
C ILE A 75 -10.92 7.07 2.65
N GLN A 76 -10.87 8.28 2.11
CA GLN A 76 -12.06 9.12 1.93
C GLN A 76 -12.63 8.87 0.53
N LEU A 77 -13.75 8.16 0.46
CA LEU A 77 -14.42 7.76 -0.78
C LEU A 77 -15.68 8.62 -0.98
N THR A 78 -15.80 9.28 -2.13
CA THR A 78 -16.94 10.14 -2.46
C THR A 78 -17.72 9.57 -3.65
N ASN A 79 -19.01 9.32 -3.42
CA ASN A 79 -19.99 8.87 -4.40
C ASN A 79 -21.15 9.91 -4.50
N PRO A 80 -21.25 10.70 -5.58
CA PRO A 80 -22.30 11.68 -5.77
C PRO A 80 -23.64 11.06 -6.25
N GLY A 81 -23.68 9.74 -6.52
CA GLY A 81 -24.88 9.02 -6.90
C GLY A 81 -25.85 8.80 -5.73
N ASP A 82 -27.00 8.21 -6.03
CA ASP A 82 -28.04 7.87 -5.04
C ASP A 82 -28.05 6.39 -4.63
N THR A 83 -27.20 5.57 -5.24
CA THR A 83 -27.01 4.16 -4.89
C THR A 83 -25.59 3.88 -4.42
N SER A 84 -25.45 2.94 -3.49
CA SER A 84 -24.14 2.43 -3.07
C SER A 84 -23.44 1.71 -4.21
N VAL A 85 -22.12 1.86 -4.29
CA VAL A 85 -21.28 1.18 -5.29
C VAL A 85 -20.24 0.33 -4.56
N PRO A 86 -20.16 -0.99 -4.81
CA PRO A 86 -19.07 -1.80 -4.29
C PRO A 86 -17.76 -1.40 -4.96
N VAL A 87 -16.66 -1.39 -4.21
CA VAL A 87 -15.31 -1.07 -4.67
C VAL A 87 -14.37 -2.17 -4.18
N ALA A 88 -13.74 -2.88 -5.09
CA ALA A 88 -12.81 -3.96 -4.78
C ALA A 88 -11.48 -3.42 -4.25
N VAL A 89 -10.89 -4.07 -3.25
CA VAL A 89 -9.59 -3.75 -2.66
C VAL A 89 -8.65 -4.95 -2.85
N PRO A 90 -7.94 -5.04 -3.98
CA PRO A 90 -7.05 -6.17 -4.24
C PRO A 90 -5.94 -6.31 -3.19
N PHE A 91 -5.64 -7.55 -2.78
CA PHE A 91 -4.43 -7.84 -2.00
C PHE A 91 -3.19 -7.43 -2.79
N GLY A 92 -2.27 -6.71 -2.16
CA GLY A 92 -1.06 -6.19 -2.81
C GLY A 92 -1.31 -4.94 -3.65
N MET A 93 -2.44 -4.25 -3.47
CA MET A 93 -2.57 -2.84 -3.86
C MET A 93 -1.51 -2.03 -3.12
N LEU A 94 -0.79 -1.16 -3.83
CA LEU A 94 0.30 -0.39 -3.28
C LEU A 94 -0.06 1.09 -3.15
N LEU A 95 0.30 1.67 -2.02
CA LEU A 95 0.18 3.10 -1.74
C LEU A 95 1.55 3.65 -1.37
N ALA A 96 1.87 4.84 -1.86
CA ALA A 96 3.13 5.55 -1.60
C ALA A 96 2.87 7.00 -1.18
N THR A 97 3.81 7.57 -0.43
CA THR A 97 3.84 9.01 -0.07
C THR A 97 4.64 9.80 -1.10
N ASP A 98 4.51 11.13 -1.09
CA ASP A 98 5.26 12.01 -2.01
C ASP A 98 6.66 12.41 -1.50
N ASP A 99 6.94 12.33 -0.19
CA ASP A 99 8.11 13.02 0.42
C ASP A 99 8.74 12.32 1.64
N GLU A 100 8.77 11.00 1.69
CA GLU A 100 9.51 10.27 2.73
C GLU A 100 10.19 9.06 2.09
N ALA A 101 11.47 9.20 1.70
CA ALA A 101 12.40 8.13 1.31
C ALA A 101 11.74 6.80 0.85
N ASP A 102 10.87 6.89 -0.16
CA ASP A 102 10.20 5.82 -0.91
C ASP A 102 9.49 4.72 -0.09
N GLN A 103 8.68 5.11 0.90
CA GLN A 103 7.77 4.18 1.58
C GLN A 103 6.64 3.71 0.66
N THR A 104 6.80 2.50 0.11
CA THR A 104 5.69 1.77 -0.49
C THR A 104 5.05 0.81 0.52
N THR A 105 3.73 0.78 0.58
CA THR A 105 2.97 -0.03 1.53
C THR A 105 2.04 -1.02 0.82
N GLY A 106 1.98 -2.25 1.29
CA GLY A 106 1.07 -3.29 0.80
C GLY A 106 -0.24 -3.30 1.57
N VAL A 107 -1.36 -3.28 0.86
CA VAL A 107 -2.70 -3.22 1.47
C VAL A 107 -3.28 -4.61 1.68
N LEU A 108 -3.78 -4.88 2.90
CA LEU A 108 -4.43 -6.12 3.32
C LEU A 108 -5.96 -6.08 3.15
N GLY A 109 -6.57 -4.89 3.23
CA GLY A 109 -8.03 -4.72 3.24
C GLY A 109 -8.53 -4.01 4.51
N PRO A 110 -9.85 -4.00 4.77
CA PRO A 110 -10.44 -3.30 5.93
C PRO A 110 -10.06 -3.97 7.25
N THR A 111 -9.61 -3.18 8.23
CA THR A 111 -9.00 -3.65 9.48
C THR A 111 -9.93 -4.46 10.39
N ASP A 112 -11.25 -4.21 10.32
CA ASP A 112 -12.24 -4.74 11.28
C ASP A 112 -13.29 -5.67 10.66
N ASP A 113 -13.07 -6.16 9.43
CA ASP A 113 -14.06 -6.99 8.75
C ASP A 113 -13.85 -8.48 9.08
N PRO A 114 -14.74 -9.13 9.87
CA PRO A 114 -14.61 -10.56 10.17
C PRO A 114 -14.75 -11.44 8.91
N THR A 115 -15.29 -10.90 7.82
CA THR A 115 -15.38 -11.60 6.53
C THR A 115 -14.08 -11.56 5.74
N LEU A 116 -13.12 -10.69 6.10
CA LEU A 116 -11.85 -10.57 5.38
C LEU A 116 -11.09 -11.90 5.36
N ALA A 117 -11.08 -12.64 6.48
CA ALA A 117 -10.46 -13.95 6.55
C ALA A 117 -11.15 -14.98 5.62
N GLU A 118 -12.48 -14.95 5.53
CA GLU A 118 -13.25 -15.84 4.64
C GLU A 118 -13.03 -15.50 3.16
N VAL A 119 -12.99 -14.20 2.83
CA VAL A 119 -12.68 -13.71 1.48
C VAL A 119 -11.26 -14.12 1.09
N ALA A 120 -10.29 -13.95 1.98
CA ALA A 120 -8.91 -14.37 1.75
C ALA A 120 -8.80 -15.88 1.53
N ALA A 121 -9.41 -16.69 2.41
CA ALA A 121 -9.39 -18.15 2.32
C ALA A 121 -10.06 -18.70 1.06
N SER A 122 -11.05 -17.99 0.51
CA SER A 122 -11.72 -18.38 -0.74
C SER A 122 -11.00 -17.89 -2.01
N GLY A 123 -9.91 -17.12 -1.87
CA GLY A 123 -9.22 -16.48 -2.99
C GLY A 123 -9.99 -15.30 -3.59
N GLY A 124 -10.99 -14.78 -2.87
CA GLY A 124 -11.76 -13.61 -3.25
C GLY A 124 -10.98 -12.31 -3.11
N THR A 125 -11.61 -11.20 -3.48
CA THR A 125 -11.11 -9.84 -3.28
C THR A 125 -12.04 -9.12 -2.31
N PRO A 126 -11.54 -8.52 -1.22
CA PRO A 126 -12.41 -7.79 -0.30
C PRO A 126 -13.01 -6.57 -1.00
N GLU A 127 -14.23 -6.21 -0.60
CA GLU A 127 -14.96 -5.08 -1.16
C GLU A 127 -15.31 -4.09 -0.05
N ILE A 128 -15.17 -2.81 -0.34
CA ILE A 128 -15.69 -1.72 0.48
C ILE A 128 -16.91 -1.11 -0.22
N THR A 129 -17.82 -0.52 0.55
CA THR A 129 -19.02 0.09 -0.03
C THR A 129 -18.90 1.61 -0.08
N ALA A 130 -18.94 2.18 -1.29
CA ALA A 130 -19.09 3.61 -1.51
C ALA A 130 -20.56 4.02 -1.34
N ALA A 131 -20.99 4.32 -0.12
CA ALA A 131 -22.35 4.81 0.12
C ALA A 131 -22.54 6.21 -0.52
N PRO A 132 -23.78 6.60 -0.88
CA PRO A 132 -24.07 7.97 -1.32
C PRO A 132 -23.50 9.03 -0.37
N GLY A 133 -22.78 10.01 -0.92
CA GLY A 133 -22.03 11.01 -0.16
C GLY A 133 -20.57 10.62 0.06
N THR A 134 -20.03 11.00 1.21
CA THR A 134 -18.64 10.70 1.60
C THR A 134 -18.62 9.59 2.64
N THR A 135 -17.84 8.54 2.37
CA THR A 135 -17.59 7.41 3.26
C THR A 135 -16.11 7.43 3.64
N TYR A 136 -15.80 7.11 4.90
CA TYR A 136 -14.43 6.95 5.40
C TYR A 136 -14.21 5.48 5.72
N VAL A 137 -13.11 4.91 5.27
CA VAL A 137 -12.74 3.51 5.48
C VAL A 137 -11.30 3.43 5.96
N MET A 138 -11.07 2.66 7.00
CA MET A 138 -9.72 2.35 7.48
C MET A 138 -9.23 1.06 6.85
N LEU A 139 -8.06 1.11 6.22
CA LEU A 139 -7.36 -0.05 5.68
C LEU A 139 -6.11 -0.34 6.50
N THR A 140 -5.82 -1.61 6.71
CA THR A 140 -4.52 -2.05 7.24
C THR A 140 -3.50 -2.14 6.12
N VAL A 141 -2.32 -1.56 6.33
CA VAL A 141 -1.20 -1.65 5.40
C VAL A 141 0.09 -2.03 6.13
N TYR A 142 0.99 -2.68 5.41
CA TYR A 142 2.31 -3.09 5.88
C TYR A 142 3.40 -2.40 5.05
N CYS A 143 4.48 -1.96 5.69
CA CYS A 143 5.60 -1.33 5.00
C CYS A 143 6.34 -2.37 4.13
N ALA A 144 6.74 -2.00 2.91
CA ALA A 144 7.66 -2.84 2.13
C ALA A 144 9.10 -2.68 2.61
N GLU A 145 9.48 -1.49 3.07
CA GLU A 145 10.85 -1.21 3.53
C GLU A 145 11.04 -1.48 5.03
N LEU A 146 12.14 -2.16 5.35
CA LEU A 146 12.69 -2.40 6.67
C LEU A 146 13.46 -1.16 7.13
N ASP A 147 13.30 -0.80 8.41
CA ASP A 147 13.87 0.39 9.07
C ASP A 147 13.21 1.74 8.76
N ASP A 148 12.25 1.78 7.84
CA ASP A 148 11.46 2.98 7.60
C ASP A 148 10.24 3.04 8.55
N GLY A 149 10.21 4.10 9.35
CA GLY A 149 9.14 4.33 10.31
C GLY A 149 7.96 5.04 9.64
N ALA A 150 6.74 4.70 10.07
CA ALA A 150 5.53 5.39 9.63
C ALA A 150 5.67 6.92 9.76
N PRO A 151 5.08 7.71 8.84
CA PRO A 151 5.02 9.16 8.98
C PRO A 151 4.46 9.56 10.33
N TYR A 152 5.12 10.50 11.01
CA TYR A 152 4.66 11.01 12.30
C TYR A 152 3.44 11.93 12.18
N GLU A 153 3.13 12.40 10.98
CA GLU A 153 2.00 13.27 10.66
C GLU A 153 1.11 12.64 9.58
N PRO A 154 -0.21 12.89 9.57
CA PRO A 154 -1.08 12.43 8.49
C PRO A 154 -0.55 12.90 7.13
N THR A 155 -0.17 11.94 6.29
CA THR A 155 0.54 12.17 5.04
C THR A 155 -0.32 11.67 3.88
N PRO A 156 -0.58 12.51 2.87
CA PRO A 156 -1.29 12.08 1.68
C PRO A 156 -0.57 10.92 1.01
N MET A 157 -1.34 9.95 0.52
CA MET A 157 -0.83 8.82 -0.25
C MET A 157 -1.46 8.80 -1.63
N HIS A 158 -0.70 8.30 -2.60
CA HIS A 158 -1.16 8.06 -3.96
C HIS A 158 -1.07 6.56 -4.28
N TYR A 159 -1.85 6.12 -5.28
CA TYR A 159 -1.80 4.75 -5.75
C TYR A 159 -0.51 4.51 -6.55
N ALA A 160 0.24 3.48 -6.18
CA ALA A 160 1.54 3.14 -6.76
C ALA A 160 1.52 1.88 -7.64
N GLY A 161 0.33 1.32 -7.89
CA GLY A 161 0.15 0.12 -8.71
C GLY A 161 -0.12 -1.15 -7.90
N MET A 162 0.17 -2.30 -8.51
CA MET A 162 0.00 -3.62 -7.91
C MET A 162 1.35 -4.29 -7.70
N ALA A 163 1.52 -4.94 -6.56
CA ALA A 163 2.67 -5.79 -6.31
C ALA A 163 2.68 -7.02 -7.23
N ALA A 164 3.89 -7.48 -7.56
CA ALA A 164 4.10 -8.80 -8.13
C ALA A 164 4.11 -9.88 -7.04
N GLU A 165 3.92 -11.14 -7.45
CA GLU A 165 4.12 -12.28 -6.55
C GLU A 165 5.57 -12.31 -6.03
N PRO A 166 5.81 -12.80 -4.79
CA PRO A 166 4.85 -13.43 -3.87
C PRO A 166 4.04 -12.51 -2.93
N LEU A 167 4.20 -11.18 -2.99
CA LEU A 167 3.62 -10.29 -1.97
C LEU A 167 2.08 -10.38 -1.83
N PRO A 168 1.28 -10.40 -2.92
CA PRO A 168 -0.16 -10.60 -2.83
C PRO A 168 -0.56 -11.92 -2.15
N ALA A 169 0.18 -13.01 -2.37
CA ALA A 169 -0.07 -14.28 -1.69
C ALA A 169 0.18 -14.19 -0.18
N VAL A 170 1.29 -13.55 0.23
CA VAL A 170 1.61 -13.34 1.65
C VAL A 170 0.54 -12.47 2.34
N LEU A 171 0.12 -11.36 1.72
CA LEU A 171 -0.94 -10.51 2.27
C LEU A 171 -2.27 -11.27 2.40
N ARG A 172 -2.61 -12.14 1.44
CA ARG A 172 -3.79 -13.00 1.56
C ARG A 172 -3.66 -13.98 2.73
N ASN A 173 -2.49 -14.55 2.97
CA ASN A 173 -2.25 -15.46 4.09
C ASN A 173 -2.34 -14.73 5.44
N ILE A 174 -1.80 -13.51 5.54
CA ILE A 174 -1.95 -12.64 6.72
C ILE A 174 -3.43 -12.38 6.99
N ALA A 175 -4.22 -12.04 5.97
CA ALA A 175 -5.65 -11.82 6.12
C ALA A 175 -6.42 -13.07 6.56
N ALA A 176 -6.06 -14.24 6.02
CA ALA A 176 -6.69 -15.51 6.37
C ALA A 176 -6.35 -15.99 7.79
N GLN A 177 -5.13 -15.73 8.25
CA GLN A 177 -4.62 -16.25 9.52
C GLN A 177 -4.71 -15.25 10.68
N GLN A 178 -4.85 -13.95 10.39
CA GLN A 178 -4.89 -12.85 11.36
C GLN A 178 -3.79 -12.98 12.43
N PRO A 179 -2.50 -13.04 12.04
CA PRO A 179 -1.40 -13.04 13.00
C PRO A 179 -1.38 -11.70 13.77
N ASP A 180 -0.54 -11.61 14.79
CA ASP A 180 -0.22 -10.30 15.34
C ASP A 180 0.45 -9.40 14.29
N ASP A 181 0.24 -8.09 14.42
CA ASP A 181 0.70 -7.08 13.46
C ASP A 181 2.20 -7.21 13.16
N TRP A 182 3.00 -7.62 14.15
CA TRP A 182 4.44 -7.80 14.00
C TRP A 182 4.83 -9.00 13.17
N VAL A 183 4.26 -10.16 13.43
CA VAL A 183 4.48 -11.35 12.59
C VAL A 183 3.98 -11.12 11.16
N GLY A 184 2.88 -10.37 10.98
CA GLY A 184 2.41 -9.94 9.66
C GLY A 184 3.42 -9.04 8.94
N GLN A 185 3.97 -8.03 9.62
CA GLN A 185 4.98 -7.14 9.06
C GLN A 185 6.28 -7.88 8.71
N GLU A 186 6.75 -8.78 9.57
CA GLU A 186 7.95 -9.58 9.31
C GLU A 186 7.78 -10.48 8.07
N ALA A 187 6.59 -11.04 7.87
CA ALA A 187 6.31 -11.82 6.66
C ALA A 187 6.36 -10.97 5.38
N VAL A 188 5.90 -9.70 5.44
CA VAL A 188 6.02 -8.75 4.33
C VAL A 188 7.48 -8.40 4.09
N TRP A 189 8.24 -8.03 5.12
CA TRP A 189 9.67 -7.74 5.01
C TRP A 189 10.49 -8.91 4.49
N TRP A 190 10.08 -10.15 4.77
CA TRP A 190 10.75 -11.32 4.24
C TRP A 190 10.68 -11.38 2.70
N VAL A 191 9.52 -11.05 2.09
CA VAL A 191 9.37 -11.05 0.63
C VAL A 191 9.81 -9.76 -0.05
N THR A 192 10.08 -8.69 0.69
CA THR A 192 10.50 -7.41 0.14
C THR A 192 11.98 -7.13 0.37
N ASP A 193 12.51 -7.38 1.57
CA ASP A 193 13.82 -6.89 2.02
C ASP A 193 14.80 -7.94 2.55
N ASP A 194 14.36 -8.89 3.37
CA ASP A 194 15.24 -9.84 4.07
C ASP A 194 14.82 -11.32 3.90
N PRO A 195 14.90 -11.87 2.66
CA PRO A 195 14.51 -13.25 2.38
C PRO A 195 15.58 -14.22 2.89
N THR A 196 15.47 -14.61 4.15
CA THR A 196 16.35 -15.58 4.81
C THR A 196 15.80 -17.01 4.75
N TYR A 197 16.68 -18.00 4.59
CA TYR A 197 16.30 -19.42 4.58
C TYR A 197 17.06 -20.25 5.65
N PRO A 198 16.37 -21.12 6.41
CA PRO A 198 14.91 -21.32 6.41
C PRO A 198 14.17 -20.09 6.98
N PRO A 199 12.92 -19.82 6.56
CA PRO A 199 12.14 -18.73 7.15
C PRO A 199 11.99 -18.91 8.67
N PRO A 200 11.93 -17.81 9.44
CA PRO A 200 11.52 -17.84 10.84
C PRO A 200 10.23 -18.65 11.05
N ALA A 201 10.17 -19.40 12.15
CA ALA A 201 9.12 -20.40 12.36
C ALA A 201 7.71 -19.80 12.56
N ASP A 202 7.65 -18.56 13.04
CA ASP A 202 6.45 -17.75 13.21
C ASP A 202 5.88 -17.22 11.89
N ILE A 203 6.74 -16.79 10.96
CA ILE A 203 6.28 -16.31 9.64
C ILE A 203 6.10 -17.44 8.61
N ALA A 204 6.72 -18.61 8.80
CA ALA A 204 6.66 -19.71 7.83
C ALA A 204 5.22 -20.10 7.39
N PRO A 205 4.20 -20.14 8.28
CA PRO A 205 2.81 -20.38 7.86
C PRO A 205 2.24 -19.29 6.95
N LEU A 206 2.72 -18.04 7.06
CA LEU A 206 2.28 -16.92 6.24
C LEU A 206 2.90 -16.93 4.84
N LEU A 207 3.97 -17.70 4.66
CA LEU A 207 4.63 -17.92 3.36
C LEU A 207 4.07 -19.15 2.62
N GLU A 208 2.95 -19.72 3.07
CA GLU A 208 2.31 -20.84 2.36
C GLU A 208 2.00 -20.47 0.90
N GLY A 209 2.44 -21.31 -0.04
CA GLY A 209 2.32 -21.05 -1.49
C GLY A 209 3.50 -20.29 -2.10
N VAL A 210 4.43 -19.78 -1.28
CA VAL A 210 5.71 -19.23 -1.73
C VAL A 210 6.77 -20.33 -1.73
N ASP A 211 7.50 -20.49 -2.83
CA ASP A 211 8.72 -21.32 -2.83
C ASP A 211 9.84 -20.55 -2.11
N ALA A 212 9.82 -20.63 -0.78
CA ALA A 212 10.70 -19.83 0.06
C ALA A 212 12.18 -20.14 -0.15
N GLU A 213 12.53 -21.38 -0.51
CA GLU A 213 13.90 -21.76 -0.83
C GLU A 213 14.34 -21.11 -2.14
N ALA A 214 13.51 -21.21 -3.20
CA ALA A 214 13.81 -20.58 -4.48
C ALA A 214 13.89 -19.06 -4.36
N PHE A 215 12.92 -18.42 -3.71
CA PHE A 215 12.88 -16.96 -3.54
C PHE A 215 14.08 -16.44 -2.75
N ALA A 216 14.46 -17.11 -1.64
CA ALA A 216 15.64 -16.71 -0.88
C ALA A 216 16.96 -16.92 -1.66
N SER A 217 17.00 -17.87 -2.60
CA SER A 217 18.17 -18.10 -3.44
C SER A 217 18.33 -17.11 -4.59
N ASP A 218 17.23 -16.53 -5.07
CA ASP A 218 17.17 -15.58 -6.18
C ASP A 218 16.08 -14.52 -5.93
N PRO A 219 16.30 -13.63 -4.93
CA PRO A 219 15.32 -12.62 -4.58
C PRO A 219 15.20 -11.58 -5.69
N HIS A 220 13.97 -11.13 -5.92
CA HIS A 220 13.66 -10.14 -6.94
C HIS A 220 12.65 -9.13 -6.43
N GLN A 221 12.60 -7.97 -7.08
CA GLN A 221 11.76 -6.87 -6.65
C GLN A 221 10.28 -7.18 -6.89
N VAL A 222 9.47 -7.11 -5.83
CA VAL A 222 8.02 -7.37 -5.85
C VAL A 222 7.18 -6.10 -5.88
N VAL A 223 7.80 -4.95 -5.61
CA VAL A 223 7.21 -3.62 -5.67
C VAL A 223 7.66 -2.94 -6.98
N PRO A 224 6.75 -2.39 -7.81
CA PRO A 224 7.10 -1.82 -9.11
C PRO A 224 7.82 -0.46 -9.01
N ASP A 225 7.83 0.16 -7.82
CA ASP A 225 8.51 1.43 -7.61
C ASP A 225 10.03 1.29 -7.80
N SER A 226 10.56 1.99 -8.80
CA SER A 226 11.99 2.01 -9.10
C SER A 226 12.83 2.79 -8.09
N ALA A 227 12.20 3.60 -7.24
CA ALA A 227 12.87 4.40 -6.22
C ALA A 227 13.16 3.56 -4.96
N TYR A 228 12.25 2.64 -4.63
CA TYR A 228 12.47 1.60 -3.61
C TYR A 228 13.64 0.66 -3.97
N ALA A 229 14.68 0.68 -3.14
CA ALA A 229 15.82 -0.21 -3.25
C ALA A 229 15.75 -1.28 -2.16
N PRO A 230 15.45 -2.55 -2.45
CA PRO A 230 15.25 -3.55 -1.41
C PRO A 230 16.54 -3.88 -0.64
N GLY A 231 16.42 -4.25 0.63
CA GLY A 231 17.53 -4.54 1.54
C GLY A 231 18.57 -5.51 0.96
N TRP A 232 18.13 -6.63 0.40
CA TRP A 232 18.99 -7.61 -0.27
C TRP A 232 19.78 -7.05 -1.47
N SER A 233 19.32 -5.98 -2.11
CA SER A 233 20.04 -5.32 -3.21
C SER A 233 21.11 -4.32 -2.71
N ARG A 234 20.98 -3.82 -1.48
CA ARG A 234 21.90 -2.83 -0.87
C ARG A 234 23.25 -3.45 -0.48
N ALA A 235 23.27 -4.75 -0.20
CA ALA A 235 24.44 -5.48 0.31
C ALA A 235 25.64 -5.54 -0.66
N GLY A 236 25.46 -5.21 -1.95
CA GLY A 236 26.55 -5.15 -2.94
C GLY A 236 27.30 -3.81 -3.00
N VAL A 237 26.82 -2.75 -2.35
CA VAL A 237 27.42 -1.40 -2.44
C VAL A 237 28.47 -1.15 -1.34
N VAL A 238 28.51 -2.00 -0.30
CA VAL A 238 29.30 -1.74 0.91
C VAL A 238 30.72 -2.34 0.87
N ASP A 239 31.02 -3.28 -0.03
CA ASP A 239 32.33 -3.94 -0.09
C ASP A 239 33.40 -3.22 -0.95
N GLU A 240 33.03 -2.22 -1.78
CA GLU A 240 34.02 -1.50 -2.61
C GLU A 240 34.24 -0.01 -2.22
N ALA A 241 33.41 0.58 -1.37
CA ALA A 241 33.50 2.02 -1.05
C ALA A 241 34.06 2.37 0.34
N PHE A 242 34.38 1.37 1.17
CA PHE A 242 34.95 1.59 2.51
C PHE A 242 36.35 0.97 2.68
N ASP A 243 37.15 0.91 1.61
CA ASP A 243 38.61 0.83 1.75
C ASP A 243 39.16 2.25 1.98
N GLY A 244 39.80 2.46 3.13
CA GLY A 244 40.26 3.76 3.59
C GLY A 244 41.30 4.36 2.65
N GLY A 245 40.89 5.27 1.76
CA GLY A 245 41.78 5.93 0.80
C GLY A 245 41.32 7.33 0.39
N THR A 246 41.82 8.33 1.11
CA THR A 246 41.98 9.76 0.74
C THR A 246 41.40 10.32 -0.60
N GLN A 247 40.69 11.44 -0.45
CA GLN A 247 40.47 12.59 -1.35
C GLN A 247 39.33 12.53 -2.38
N SER A 248 38.31 13.37 -2.14
CA SER A 248 37.87 14.33 -3.16
C SER A 248 37.68 15.72 -2.56
N ARG A 249 38.44 16.63 -3.15
CA ARG A 249 38.66 18.02 -2.79
C ARG A 249 37.51 18.85 -3.36
N ALA A 250 36.77 19.56 -2.52
CA ALA A 250 35.77 20.53 -2.99
C ALA A 250 36.45 21.63 -3.83
N PRO A 251 35.85 22.09 -4.94
CA PRO A 251 36.35 23.24 -5.67
C PRO A 251 36.14 24.51 -4.84
N ALA A 252 37.20 25.31 -4.71
CA ALA A 252 37.13 26.62 -4.10
C ALA A 252 36.27 27.55 -4.96
N ILE A 253 35.16 28.04 -4.42
CA ILE A 253 34.38 29.14 -5.00
C ILE A 253 35.03 30.47 -4.55
N PRO A 254 35.53 31.32 -5.47
CA PRO A 254 36.03 32.64 -5.14
C PRO A 254 34.86 33.63 -4.96
N GLY A 255 34.98 34.49 -3.96
CA GLY A 255 33.89 35.34 -3.48
C GLY A 255 33.53 36.57 -4.32
N SER A 256 32.37 37.13 -3.98
CA SER A 256 31.91 38.53 -4.06
C SER A 256 30.42 38.49 -3.68
N SER A 257 29.74 39.44 -3.04
CA SER A 257 30.01 40.82 -2.63
C SER A 257 28.95 41.21 -1.60
N SER A 258 29.36 42.05 -0.65
CA SER A 258 28.58 42.98 0.17
C SER A 258 27.10 43.19 -0.20
N GLY A 259 26.19 42.88 0.73
CA GLY A 259 24.85 43.46 0.76
C GLY A 259 23.83 42.62 1.50
N SER A 260 23.61 42.92 2.78
CA SER A 260 22.33 42.82 3.52
C SER A 260 22.54 42.46 5.00
N TRP A 261 23.13 43.41 5.74
CA TRP A 261 23.17 43.34 7.22
C TRP A 261 21.83 43.76 7.85
N LEU A 262 20.92 44.34 7.06
CA LEU A 262 19.59 44.76 7.51
C LEU A 262 18.59 43.60 7.67
N PHE A 263 18.76 42.46 6.99
CA PHE A 263 17.89 41.30 7.18
C PHE A 263 18.09 40.62 8.55
N TRP A 264 19.31 40.61 9.09
CA TRP A 264 19.60 39.97 10.38
C TRP A 264 19.05 40.74 11.58
N LEU A 265 18.84 42.06 11.48
CA LEU A 265 18.27 42.85 12.58
C LEU A 265 16.76 42.66 12.75
N LEU A 266 16.03 42.30 11.68
CA LEU A 266 14.59 41.99 11.78
C LEU A 266 14.34 40.55 12.26
N ALA A 267 15.23 39.60 11.93
CA ALA A 267 15.14 38.23 12.43
C ALA A 267 15.37 38.13 13.96
N ALA A 268 16.24 38.97 14.53
CA ALA A 268 16.52 38.94 15.97
C ALA A 268 15.35 39.46 16.85
N GLY A 269 14.51 40.36 16.32
CA GLY A 269 13.36 40.91 17.05
C GLY A 269 12.20 39.91 17.20
N ALA A 270 11.99 39.06 16.19
CA ALA A 270 10.91 38.06 16.21
C ALA A 270 11.20 36.90 17.19
N VAL A 271 12.47 36.48 17.34
CA VAL A 271 12.86 35.35 18.19
C VAL A 271 12.68 35.65 19.68
N LEU A 272 12.90 36.90 20.12
CA LEU A 272 12.74 37.27 21.53
C LEU A 272 11.26 37.37 21.96
N GLY A 273 10.34 37.68 21.04
CA GLY A 273 8.91 37.69 21.30
C GLY A 273 8.33 36.30 21.56
N THR A 274 8.77 35.29 20.81
CA THR A 274 8.30 33.90 20.94
C THR A 274 8.77 33.24 22.24
N ILE A 275 10.00 33.53 22.67
CA ILE A 275 10.55 33.00 23.92
C ILE A 275 9.76 33.49 25.15
N ALA A 276 9.29 34.74 25.14
CA ALA A 276 8.50 35.31 26.25
C ALA A 276 7.10 34.66 26.36
N ILE A 277 6.46 34.31 25.23
CA ILE A 277 5.14 33.67 25.21
C ILE A 277 5.23 32.21 25.70
N VAL A 278 6.27 31.48 25.31
CA VAL A 278 6.51 30.10 25.78
C VAL A 278 6.85 30.06 27.28
N ALA A 279 7.57 31.07 27.80
CA ALA A 279 7.89 31.16 29.22
C ALA A 279 6.66 31.47 30.09
N ALA A 280 5.68 32.22 29.57
CA ALA A 280 4.43 32.51 30.27
C ALA A 280 3.47 31.30 30.33
N ALA A 281 3.41 30.49 29.26
CA ALA A 281 2.57 29.29 29.23
C ALA A 281 3.03 28.17 30.18
N ARG A 282 4.34 28.11 30.51
CA ARG A 282 4.91 27.05 31.36
C ARG A 282 4.70 27.24 32.87
N ARG A 283 4.11 28.34 33.34
CA ARG A 283 3.82 28.55 34.78
C ARG A 283 2.48 28.00 35.27
N GLY A 284 1.64 27.46 34.37
CA GLY A 284 0.23 27.15 34.67
C GLY A 284 -0.14 25.71 35.07
N GLY A 285 0.77 24.73 35.03
CA GLY A 285 0.32 23.35 35.29
C GLY A 285 1.43 22.35 35.52
N ARG A 286 1.90 22.23 36.76
CA ARG A 286 2.58 21.01 37.21
C ARG A 286 1.51 19.93 37.44
N ARG A 287 1.25 19.12 36.42
CA ARG A 287 0.69 17.78 36.64
C ARG A 287 1.83 16.88 37.18
N PRO A 288 1.55 15.95 38.11
CA PRO A 288 2.55 15.00 38.56
C PRO A 288 3.04 14.17 37.38
N ASP A 289 4.37 14.03 37.26
CA ASP A 289 5.02 13.14 36.31
C ASP A 289 4.44 11.73 36.47
N ALA A 290 3.73 11.26 35.43
CA ALA A 290 3.46 9.85 35.30
C ALA A 290 4.82 9.16 35.19
N ALA A 291 5.13 8.29 36.15
CA ALA A 291 6.31 7.47 36.11
C ALA A 291 6.33 6.71 34.77
N ARG A 292 7.21 7.12 33.85
CA ARG A 292 7.47 6.34 32.63
C ARG A 292 7.97 4.98 33.09
N VAL A 293 7.15 3.95 32.87
CA VAL A 293 7.58 2.57 33.01
C VAL A 293 8.55 2.32 31.86
N ILE A 294 9.84 2.40 32.14
CA ILE A 294 10.89 1.99 31.21
C ILE A 294 10.85 0.47 31.20
N VAL A 295 10.20 -0.10 30.19
CA VAL A 295 10.29 -1.54 29.92
C VAL A 295 11.69 -1.78 29.37
N PRO A 296 12.53 -2.62 30.02
CA PRO A 296 13.86 -2.92 29.50
C PRO A 296 13.74 -3.62 28.14
N PRO A 297 14.62 -3.31 27.16
CA PRO A 297 14.60 -3.97 25.87
C PRO A 297 14.80 -5.49 26.03
N ARG A 298 14.24 -6.26 25.09
CA ARG A 298 14.48 -7.71 25.01
C ARG A 298 15.94 -7.97 24.62
N PRO A 299 16.52 -9.14 24.92
CA PRO A 299 17.87 -9.44 24.48
C PRO A 299 18.00 -9.36 22.95
N GLY A 300 19.00 -8.65 22.43
CA GLY A 300 19.14 -8.37 21.00
C GLY A 300 20.24 -7.37 20.66
N TRP A 301 20.49 -7.16 19.38
CA TRP A 301 21.41 -6.13 18.89
C TRP A 301 20.67 -4.80 18.73
N TYR A 302 21.22 -3.72 19.27
CA TYR A 302 20.65 -2.38 19.16
C TYR A 302 21.74 -1.36 18.77
N PRO A 303 21.36 -0.22 18.17
CA PRO A 303 22.28 0.90 17.98
C PRO A 303 22.90 1.34 19.31
N ASP A 304 24.22 1.53 19.34
CA ASP A 304 24.94 1.94 20.54
C ASP A 304 24.47 3.34 20.96
N PRO A 305 23.90 3.52 22.17
CA PRO A 305 23.51 4.83 22.65
C PRO A 305 24.70 5.79 22.81
N GLY A 306 25.94 5.29 22.79
CA GLY A 306 27.19 6.08 22.74
C GLY A 306 27.56 6.60 21.35
N GLY A 307 26.91 6.14 20.28
CA GLY A 307 27.13 6.59 18.90
C GLY A 307 26.44 5.68 17.88
N SER A 308 25.67 6.25 16.97
CA SER A 308 24.82 5.54 16.00
C SER A 308 25.59 4.72 14.95
N SER A 309 26.92 4.77 14.93
CA SER A 309 27.77 4.05 13.97
C SER A 309 28.16 2.63 14.41
N SER A 310 27.69 2.16 15.56
CA SER A 310 28.05 0.85 16.12
C SER A 310 26.84 0.18 16.75
N TYR A 311 26.77 -1.15 16.68
CA TYR A 311 25.76 -1.95 17.38
C TYR A 311 26.33 -2.56 18.65
N ARG A 312 25.52 -2.64 19.70
CA ARG A 312 25.85 -3.34 20.95
C ARG A 312 24.78 -4.35 21.29
N PHE A 313 25.20 -5.46 21.87
CA PHE A 313 24.29 -6.54 22.23
C PHE A 313 23.77 -6.30 23.65
N TRP A 314 22.46 -6.19 23.81
CA TRP A 314 21.80 -6.22 25.11
C TRP A 314 21.49 -7.66 25.48
N ASP A 315 22.02 -8.15 26.60
CA ASP A 315 21.78 -9.53 27.06
C ASP A 315 20.58 -9.67 28.00
N GLY A 316 19.76 -8.63 28.15
CA GLY A 316 18.67 -8.56 29.12
C GLY A 316 19.07 -7.95 30.47
N ALA A 317 20.37 -7.83 30.76
CA ALA A 317 20.88 -7.27 32.02
C ALA A 317 21.97 -6.21 31.83
N ARG A 318 22.76 -6.28 30.76
CA ARG A 318 23.84 -5.34 30.44
C ARG A 318 24.13 -5.27 28.94
N TRP A 319 24.68 -4.12 28.54
CA TRP A 319 25.25 -3.92 27.20
C TRP A 319 26.61 -4.62 27.08
N ARG A 320 26.79 -5.38 26.01
CA ARG A 320 28.07 -5.96 25.59
C ARG A 320 28.53 -5.21 24.35
#